data_AF-A0A975FR23-F1
#
_entry.id   AF-A0A975FR23-F1
#
_cell.length_a   1.000
_cell.length_b   1.000
_cell.length_c   1.000
_cell.angle_alpha   90.00
_cell.angle_beta   90.00
_cell.angle_gamma   90.00
#
_symmetry.space_group_name_H-M   'P 1'
#
loop_
_entity.id
_entity.type
_entity.pdbx_description
1 polymer ?
#
loop_
_entity_poly.entity_id
_entity_poly.type
_entity_poly.pdbx_seq_one_letter_code
_entity_poly.pdbx_strand_id
1 'polypeptide(L)'
;MKKVILRPSLFALFFILFSISAYSQDAKVDSTATASAENTDTASSVVPGGDPAKGEKLFKSLCATCHKPYERFVGPALNGVVNKYNGDFEWLYAWIRNNQQLIKSGDSRAVAIYEEYNQTAMNTFPQLSNQDIDDILAYVEQPKPEPKVAVADNASAGGQAQGNQISTDLILAILSFVLLLLVVILYLVNKTLNRFAEVNGVKIKSEDERPKKPLWKAYAENGFLVLVTAVIFLLATAWFGYGYLMQVGVDQGYEPIQPIHYSHRIHAGDNKINCKYCHSSARVSKHSGIPSLNVCMNCHKQIAEVAPETQAKGKEEFNVDYNAEIAKLYEAVGWDKTTQSFTGESKPVKWVRIHNLPDLVYFNHSQHVTVGQIACQQCHGPVQEMEVMYQNAPLTMGWCINCHRTTNVKVKDNGYYTKIHEELSKKYNVEEFTVADMGGIECGKCHY
;
A
#
# COMPACT_ATOMS: atom_id res chain seq x y z
N MET A 1 41.41 40.79 35.48
CA MET A 1 40.70 41.20 34.26
C MET A 1 39.64 40.15 33.92
N LYS A 2 38.40 40.63 33.68
CA LYS A 2 37.20 39.97 33.11
C LYS A 2 36.69 38.64 33.71
N LYS A 3 35.70 38.78 34.62
CA LYS A 3 34.65 37.79 34.88
C LYS A 3 33.75 37.69 33.64
N VAL A 4 33.62 36.51 33.03
CA VAL A 4 32.64 36.23 31.99
C VAL A 4 31.33 35.83 32.69
N ILE A 5 30.35 36.73 32.63
CA ILE A 5 28.98 36.52 33.10
C ILE A 5 28.26 35.76 32.00
N LEU A 6 28.07 34.44 32.17
CA LEU A 6 27.16 33.68 31.34
C LEU A 6 25.71 34.00 31.74
N ARG A 7 24.99 34.65 30.81
CA ARG A 7 23.59 35.05 30.94
C ARG A 7 22.67 33.83 30.94
N PRO A 8 21.59 33.80 31.75
CA PRO A 8 20.63 32.69 31.80
C PRO A 8 19.68 32.62 30.58
N SER A 9 19.84 33.46 29.56
CA SER A 9 18.99 33.46 28.35
C SER A 9 19.23 32.30 27.38
N LEU A 10 20.35 31.55 27.47
CA LEU A 10 20.61 30.47 26.51
C LEU A 10 19.85 29.17 26.82
N PHE A 11 19.40 28.95 28.06
CA PHE A 11 18.70 27.71 28.43
C PHE A 11 17.23 27.69 27.97
N ALA A 12 16.63 28.86 27.72
CA ALA A 12 15.27 28.96 27.22
C ALA A 12 15.15 28.72 25.69
N LEU A 13 16.26 28.82 24.95
CA LEU A 13 16.24 28.67 23.49
C LEU A 13 16.22 27.19 23.03
N PHE A 14 16.62 26.25 23.89
CA PHE A 14 16.67 24.82 23.55
C PHE A 14 15.33 24.10 23.72
N PHE A 15 14.36 24.71 24.41
CA PHE A 15 13.05 24.10 24.70
C PHE A 15 11.97 24.42 23.64
N ILE A 16 12.24 25.30 22.67
CA ILE A 16 11.27 25.74 21.65
C ILE A 16 11.45 25.02 20.31
N LEU A 17 12.56 24.29 20.11
CA LEU A 17 12.90 23.67 18.81
C LEU A 17 12.40 22.22 18.62
N PHE A 18 11.58 21.67 19.52
CA PHE A 18 11.10 20.28 19.42
C PHE A 18 9.57 20.13 19.33
N SER A 19 8.87 21.16 18.85
CA SER A 19 7.41 21.15 18.72
C SER A 19 6.90 21.66 17.36
N ILE A 20 7.61 21.36 16.28
CA ILE A 20 7.10 21.56 14.92
C ILE A 20 6.92 20.19 14.28
N SER A 21 5.79 19.54 14.60
CA SER A 21 5.18 18.59 13.67
C SER A 21 4.55 19.41 12.55
N ALA A 22 4.98 19.13 11.34
CA ALA A 22 4.56 19.78 10.12
C ALA A 22 3.03 19.72 9.92
N TYR A 23 2.37 20.87 9.95
CA TYR A 23 1.15 21.08 9.19
C TYR A 23 1.56 21.54 7.79
N SER A 24 1.36 20.69 6.78
CA SER A 24 1.48 21.12 5.39
C SER A 24 0.33 22.07 5.06
N GLN A 25 0.67 23.22 4.50
CA GLN A 25 -0.27 24.12 3.86
C GLN A 25 -0.70 23.54 2.52
N ASP A 26 -2.00 23.29 2.35
CA ASP A 26 -2.59 23.05 1.03
C ASP A 26 -2.49 24.34 0.21
N ALA A 27 -1.72 24.28 -0.87
CA ALA A 27 -1.69 25.32 -1.88
C ALA A 27 -2.91 25.17 -2.79
N LYS A 28 -3.85 26.13 -2.69
CA LYS A 28 -4.88 26.34 -3.72
C LYS A 28 -4.20 26.74 -5.03
N VAL A 29 -4.32 25.88 -6.03
CA VAL A 29 -4.05 26.25 -7.44
C VAL A 29 -5.38 26.67 -8.05
N ASP A 30 -5.49 27.96 -8.35
CA ASP A 30 -6.53 28.49 -9.25
C ASP A 30 -6.26 27.96 -10.66
N SER A 31 -7.19 27.18 -11.21
CA SER A 31 -7.26 26.93 -12.66
C SER A 31 -8.52 27.59 -13.22
N THR A 32 -8.40 28.87 -13.56
CA THR A 32 -9.25 29.49 -14.58
C THR A 32 -8.63 29.16 -15.94
N ALA A 33 -9.13 28.10 -16.58
CA ALA A 33 -8.84 27.80 -17.98
C ALA A 33 -10.16 27.61 -18.70
N THR A 34 -10.59 28.68 -19.36
CA THR A 34 -11.66 28.71 -20.35
C THR A 34 -11.18 27.97 -21.58
N ALA A 35 -11.76 26.82 -21.90
CA ALA A 35 -11.55 26.11 -23.16
C ALA A 35 -12.88 26.02 -23.90
N SER A 36 -12.90 26.69 -25.04
CA SER A 36 -13.94 26.74 -26.05
C SER A 36 -14.29 25.34 -26.57
N ALA A 37 -15.58 25.01 -26.54
CA ALA A 37 -16.14 23.84 -27.19
C ALA A 37 -16.05 23.97 -28.71
N GLU A 38 -15.26 23.12 -29.35
CA GLU A 38 -15.43 22.75 -30.75
C GLU A 38 -16.31 21.50 -30.79
N ASN A 39 -17.56 21.69 -31.24
CA ASN A 39 -18.48 20.61 -31.57
C ASN A 39 -17.96 19.86 -32.79
N THR A 40 -17.60 18.58 -32.62
CA THR A 40 -17.64 17.61 -33.71
C THR A 40 -18.76 16.62 -33.42
N ASP A 41 -19.90 16.85 -34.07
CA ASP A 41 -20.99 15.90 -34.24
C ASP A 41 -20.46 14.59 -34.85
N THR A 42 -20.50 13.49 -34.09
CA THR A 42 -20.54 12.14 -34.67
C THR A 42 -21.91 11.55 -34.37
N ALA A 43 -22.73 11.47 -35.41
CA ALA A 43 -24.07 10.92 -35.42
C ALA A 43 -24.07 9.48 -34.86
N SER A 44 -24.84 9.28 -33.79
CA SER A 44 -25.19 7.95 -33.28
C SER A 44 -26.15 7.30 -34.28
N SER A 45 -25.68 6.28 -35.00
CA SER A 45 -26.54 5.41 -35.80
C SER A 45 -27.37 4.56 -34.87
N VAL A 46 -28.67 4.85 -34.78
CA VAL A 46 -29.61 4.00 -34.04
C VAL A 46 -29.82 2.74 -34.87
N VAL A 47 -29.37 1.58 -34.37
CA VAL A 47 -29.74 0.27 -34.92
C VAL A 47 -31.27 0.14 -34.82
N PRO A 48 -32.02 0.11 -35.94
CA PRO A 48 -33.48 0.11 -35.88
C PRO A 48 -34.00 -1.18 -35.24
N GLY A 49 -34.62 -1.07 -34.06
CA GLY A 49 -35.32 -2.19 -33.41
C GLY A 49 -34.52 -3.01 -32.39
N GLY A 50 -33.25 -2.67 -32.10
CA GLY A 50 -32.46 -3.35 -31.07
C GLY A 50 -32.68 -2.81 -29.65
N ASP A 51 -32.65 -3.70 -28.65
CA ASP A 51 -32.70 -3.38 -27.21
C ASP A 51 -31.29 -3.47 -26.58
N PRO A 52 -30.63 -2.33 -26.27
CA PRO A 52 -29.28 -2.33 -25.73
C PRO A 52 -29.13 -3.06 -24.38
N ALA A 53 -30.19 -3.13 -23.56
CA ALA A 53 -30.12 -3.78 -22.25
C ALA A 53 -30.11 -5.32 -22.37
N LYS A 54 -30.81 -5.86 -23.38
CA LYS A 54 -30.71 -7.28 -23.75
C LYS A 54 -29.39 -7.56 -24.45
N GLY A 55 -28.97 -6.66 -25.33
CA GLY A 55 -27.69 -6.69 -26.02
C GLY A 55 -26.50 -6.78 -25.07
N GLU A 56 -26.50 -5.99 -24.00
CA GLU A 56 -25.46 -6.02 -22.97
C GLU A 56 -25.31 -7.41 -22.34
N LYS A 57 -26.42 -8.08 -22.03
CA LYS A 57 -26.39 -9.43 -21.42
C LYS A 57 -25.82 -10.46 -22.38
N LEU A 58 -26.26 -10.42 -23.64
CA LEU A 58 -25.77 -11.33 -24.68
C LEU A 58 -24.29 -11.07 -24.98
N PHE A 59 -23.89 -9.80 -25.08
CA PHE A 59 -22.51 -9.38 -25.31
C PHE A 59 -21.59 -9.84 -24.18
N LYS A 60 -21.96 -9.61 -22.91
CA LYS A 60 -21.20 -10.06 -21.73
C LYS A 60 -21.06 -11.58 -21.68
N SER A 61 -22.05 -12.32 -22.14
CA SER A 61 -22.07 -13.78 -22.13
C SER A 61 -21.23 -14.41 -23.26
N LEU A 62 -21.31 -13.85 -24.47
CA LEU A 62 -20.82 -14.52 -25.68
C LEU A 62 -19.64 -13.82 -26.37
N CYS A 63 -19.51 -12.50 -26.21
CA CYS A 63 -18.62 -11.68 -27.04
C CYS A 63 -17.53 -10.95 -26.25
N ALA A 64 -17.78 -10.62 -24.98
CA ALA A 64 -16.90 -9.79 -24.14
C ALA A 64 -15.52 -10.42 -23.83
N THR A 65 -15.39 -11.74 -24.03
CA THR A 65 -14.12 -12.46 -23.93
C THR A 65 -13.17 -12.13 -25.07
N CYS A 66 -13.67 -11.68 -26.23
CA CYS A 66 -12.85 -11.42 -27.42
C CYS A 66 -12.97 -9.98 -27.95
N HIS A 67 -14.07 -9.29 -27.65
CA HIS A 67 -14.34 -7.94 -28.14
C HIS A 67 -14.50 -6.94 -27.00
N LYS A 68 -14.06 -5.71 -27.25
CA LYS A 68 -14.40 -4.52 -26.47
C LYS A 68 -15.14 -3.54 -27.38
N PRO A 69 -16.15 -2.80 -26.89
CA PRO A 69 -16.84 -1.84 -27.75
C PRO A 69 -15.89 -0.75 -28.28
N TYR A 70 -15.02 -0.17 -27.44
CA TYR A 70 -14.31 1.06 -27.76
C TYR A 70 -12.83 0.90 -28.12
N GLU A 71 -12.27 -0.31 -28.02
CA GLU A 71 -10.84 -0.53 -28.21
C GLU A 71 -10.55 -1.89 -28.85
N ARG A 72 -9.38 -2.01 -29.47
CA ARG A 72 -8.90 -3.26 -30.05
C ARG A 72 -8.50 -4.23 -28.94
N PHE A 73 -8.93 -5.48 -29.05
CA PHE A 73 -8.58 -6.55 -28.13
C PHE A 73 -8.10 -7.79 -28.90
N VAL A 74 -8.65 -8.98 -28.62
CA VAL A 74 -8.47 -10.18 -29.45
C VAL A 74 -9.13 -9.96 -30.83
N GLY A 75 -10.30 -9.32 -30.85
CA GLY A 75 -10.99 -8.86 -32.05
C GLY A 75 -11.03 -7.34 -32.20
N PRO A 76 -11.62 -6.83 -33.29
CA PRO A 76 -11.83 -5.40 -33.52
C PRO A 76 -12.70 -4.73 -32.45
N ALA A 77 -12.48 -3.42 -32.28
CA ALA A 77 -13.41 -2.54 -31.60
C ALA A 77 -14.75 -2.56 -32.33
N LEU A 78 -15.85 -2.71 -31.60
CA LEU A 78 -17.18 -2.90 -32.19
C LEU A 78 -18.03 -1.63 -32.26
N ASN A 79 -17.64 -0.57 -31.58
CA ASN A 79 -18.32 0.72 -31.67
C ASN A 79 -18.11 1.30 -33.08
N GLY A 80 -19.21 1.74 -33.71
CA GLY A 80 -19.21 2.23 -35.08
C GLY A 80 -19.09 1.14 -36.16
N VAL A 81 -19.27 -0.14 -35.80
CA VAL A 81 -19.21 -1.25 -36.75
C VAL A 81 -20.31 -1.17 -37.82
N VAL A 82 -21.51 -0.69 -37.48
CA VAL A 82 -22.61 -0.57 -38.44
C VAL A 82 -22.25 0.46 -39.50
N ASN A 83 -21.68 1.59 -39.08
CA ASN A 83 -21.19 2.62 -40.00
C ASN A 83 -20.02 2.13 -40.86
N LYS A 84 -19.08 1.36 -40.31
CA LYS A 84 -17.95 0.78 -41.06
C LYS A 84 -18.40 -0.07 -42.24
N TYR A 85 -19.54 -0.77 -42.13
CA TYR A 85 -20.11 -1.59 -43.19
C TYR A 85 -21.35 -0.98 -43.84
N ASN A 86 -21.52 0.35 -43.77
CA ASN A 86 -22.60 1.09 -44.40
C ASN A 86 -24.02 0.60 -44.03
N GLY A 87 -24.21 0.00 -42.85
CA GLY A 87 -25.49 -0.58 -42.45
C GLY A 87 -25.86 -1.88 -43.17
N ASP A 88 -24.90 -2.62 -43.71
CA ASP A 88 -25.11 -3.96 -44.31
C ASP A 88 -25.39 -5.01 -43.23
N PHE A 89 -26.61 -4.96 -42.67
CA PHE A 89 -27.06 -5.86 -41.60
C PHE A 89 -27.06 -7.33 -42.01
N GLU A 90 -27.39 -7.64 -43.27
CA GLU A 90 -27.37 -9.01 -43.79
C GLU A 90 -25.96 -9.62 -43.75
N TRP A 91 -24.95 -8.85 -44.13
CA TRP A 91 -23.55 -9.28 -43.99
C TRP A 91 -23.12 -9.41 -42.53
N LEU A 92 -23.51 -8.46 -41.68
CA LEU A 92 -23.22 -8.52 -40.23
C LEU A 92 -23.85 -9.76 -39.57
N TYR A 93 -25.08 -10.11 -39.94
CA TYR A 93 -25.76 -11.32 -39.46
C TYR A 93 -25.01 -12.59 -39.89
N ALA A 94 -24.61 -12.67 -41.16
CA ALA A 94 -23.84 -13.80 -41.67
C ALA A 94 -22.46 -13.92 -40.99
N TRP A 95 -21.77 -12.79 -40.79
CA TRP A 95 -20.47 -12.73 -40.12
C TRP A 95 -20.53 -13.15 -38.66
N ILE A 96 -21.47 -12.58 -37.89
CA ILE A 96 -21.61 -12.85 -36.45
C ILE A 96 -22.02 -14.30 -36.19
N ARG A 97 -22.89 -14.89 -37.03
CA ARG A 97 -23.26 -16.31 -36.90
C ARG A 97 -22.14 -17.25 -37.29
N ASN A 98 -21.50 -17.01 -38.44
CA ASN A 98 -20.53 -17.94 -39.00
C ASN A 98 -19.51 -17.26 -39.93
N ASN A 99 -18.58 -16.52 -39.34
CA ASN A 99 -17.45 -15.90 -40.06
C ASN A 99 -16.66 -16.91 -40.91
N GLN A 100 -16.51 -18.16 -40.45
CA GLN A 100 -15.72 -19.17 -41.16
C GLN A 100 -16.34 -19.53 -42.52
N GLN A 101 -17.67 -19.46 -42.63
CA GLN A 101 -18.35 -19.71 -43.89
C GLN A 101 -18.07 -18.59 -44.91
N LEU A 102 -18.06 -17.33 -44.47
CA LEU A 102 -17.72 -16.18 -45.31
C LEU A 102 -16.25 -16.17 -45.75
N ILE A 103 -15.35 -16.56 -44.86
CA ILE A 103 -13.92 -16.71 -45.17
C ILE A 103 -13.73 -17.82 -46.21
N LYS A 104 -14.39 -18.97 -46.03
CA LYS A 104 -14.33 -20.10 -46.99
C LYS A 104 -14.99 -19.80 -48.33
N SER A 105 -16.01 -18.95 -48.36
CA SER A 105 -16.63 -18.51 -49.62
C SER A 105 -15.78 -17.48 -50.39
N GLY A 106 -14.67 -17.02 -49.82
CA GLY A 106 -13.76 -16.06 -50.45
C GLY A 106 -14.30 -14.62 -50.43
N ASP A 107 -15.16 -14.27 -49.47
CA ASP A 107 -15.60 -12.87 -49.32
C ASP A 107 -14.39 -11.99 -48.95
N SER A 108 -14.13 -10.97 -49.77
CA SER A 108 -12.94 -10.13 -49.66
C SER A 108 -12.88 -9.33 -48.36
N ARG A 109 -14.03 -8.94 -47.79
CA ARG A 109 -14.12 -8.24 -46.50
C ARG A 109 -13.79 -9.19 -45.35
N ALA A 110 -14.34 -10.39 -45.39
CA ALA A 110 -14.12 -11.45 -44.41
C ALA A 110 -12.65 -11.89 -44.35
N VAL A 111 -12.02 -12.10 -45.51
CA VAL A 111 -10.61 -12.51 -45.62
C VAL A 111 -9.67 -11.40 -45.11
N ALA A 112 -9.93 -10.14 -45.46
CA ALA A 112 -9.11 -9.01 -45.01
C ALA A 112 -9.07 -8.89 -43.48
N ILE A 113 -10.21 -9.04 -42.81
CA ILE A 113 -10.28 -9.02 -41.33
C ILE A 113 -9.54 -10.22 -40.74
N TYR A 114 -9.69 -11.40 -41.34
CA TYR A 114 -9.02 -12.61 -40.87
C TYR A 114 -7.49 -12.49 -40.93
N GLU A 115 -6.95 -11.87 -41.98
CA GLU A 115 -5.52 -11.58 -42.11
C GLU A 115 -5.05 -10.51 -41.12
N GLU A 116 -5.82 -9.42 -40.95
CA GLU A 116 -5.49 -8.32 -40.04
C GLU A 116 -5.42 -8.75 -38.56
N TYR A 117 -6.19 -9.76 -38.18
CA TYR A 117 -6.26 -10.29 -36.81
C TYR A 117 -5.50 -11.62 -36.64
N ASN A 118 -4.41 -11.80 -37.38
CA ASN A 118 -3.47 -12.93 -37.26
C ASN A 118 -4.16 -14.29 -37.38
N GLN A 119 -5.17 -14.41 -38.25
CA GLN A 119 -5.91 -15.65 -38.49
C GLN A 119 -6.61 -16.21 -37.24
N THR A 120 -6.89 -15.35 -36.25
CA THR A 120 -7.59 -15.73 -35.03
C THR A 120 -9.02 -16.15 -35.36
N ALA A 121 -9.36 -17.39 -35.05
CA ALA A 121 -10.70 -17.92 -35.32
C ALA A 121 -11.70 -17.36 -34.29
N MET A 122 -12.78 -16.75 -34.77
CA MET A 122 -13.93 -16.37 -33.95
C MET A 122 -14.91 -17.55 -33.87
N ASN A 123 -15.47 -17.77 -32.69
CA ASN A 123 -16.49 -18.82 -32.45
C ASN A 123 -17.72 -18.61 -33.35
N THR A 124 -18.39 -19.71 -33.69
CA THR A 124 -19.66 -19.67 -34.43
C THR A 124 -20.82 -19.58 -33.47
N PHE A 125 -21.80 -18.75 -33.78
CA PHE A 125 -22.99 -18.52 -32.97
C PHE A 125 -24.28 -18.81 -33.75
N PRO A 126 -24.51 -20.06 -34.21
CA PRO A 126 -25.70 -20.41 -34.99
C PRO A 126 -27.02 -20.23 -34.23
N GLN A 127 -26.96 -20.14 -32.89
CA GLN A 127 -28.10 -19.96 -32.01
C GLN A 127 -28.63 -18.52 -31.95
N LEU A 128 -27.89 -17.52 -32.44
CA LEU A 128 -28.31 -16.11 -32.36
C LEU A 128 -29.34 -15.79 -33.46
N SER A 129 -30.53 -15.31 -33.06
CA SER A 129 -31.53 -14.77 -33.99
C SER A 129 -31.11 -13.41 -34.55
N ASN A 130 -31.78 -12.89 -35.59
CA ASN A 130 -31.45 -11.56 -36.12
C ASN A 130 -31.65 -10.50 -35.03
N GLN A 131 -32.74 -10.63 -34.26
CA GLN A 131 -33.03 -9.75 -33.14
C GLN A 131 -31.96 -9.79 -32.05
N ASP A 132 -31.41 -10.96 -31.72
CA ASP A 132 -30.32 -11.05 -30.73
C ASP A 132 -29.06 -10.30 -31.21
N ILE A 133 -28.79 -10.34 -32.53
CA ILE A 133 -27.66 -9.62 -33.14
C ILE A 133 -27.94 -8.11 -33.17
N ASP A 134 -29.16 -7.69 -33.49
CA ASP A 134 -29.58 -6.29 -33.45
C ASP A 134 -29.47 -5.71 -32.04
N ASP A 135 -29.88 -6.46 -31.02
CA ASP A 135 -29.73 -6.10 -29.61
C ASP A 135 -28.25 -5.91 -29.24
N ILE A 136 -27.37 -6.85 -29.64
CA ILE A 136 -25.90 -6.76 -29.42
C ILE A 136 -25.31 -5.54 -30.14
N LEU A 137 -25.68 -5.30 -31.40
CA LEU A 137 -25.20 -4.15 -32.18
C LEU A 137 -25.65 -2.84 -31.53
N ALA A 138 -26.92 -2.75 -31.09
CA ALA A 138 -27.44 -1.59 -30.39
C ALA A 138 -26.71 -1.29 -29.08
N TYR A 139 -26.18 -2.30 -28.40
CA TYR A 139 -25.34 -2.12 -27.21
C TYR A 139 -23.94 -1.59 -27.54
N VAL A 140 -23.25 -2.17 -28.53
CA VAL A 140 -21.86 -1.78 -28.84
C VAL A 140 -21.75 -0.42 -29.53
N GLU A 141 -22.83 0.05 -30.18
CA GLU A 141 -22.90 1.39 -30.79
C GLU A 141 -23.17 2.51 -29.77
N GLN A 142 -23.46 2.19 -28.50
CA GLN A 142 -23.62 3.21 -27.48
C GLN A 142 -22.35 4.07 -27.36
N PRO A 143 -22.45 5.38 -27.08
CA PRO A 143 -21.28 6.22 -26.85
C PRO A 143 -20.54 5.76 -25.59
N LYS A 144 -19.20 5.89 -25.58
CA LYS A 144 -18.36 5.54 -24.42
C LYS A 144 -18.94 6.23 -23.19
N PRO A 145 -19.45 5.49 -22.18
CA PRO A 145 -20.02 6.12 -21.00
C PRO A 145 -18.91 6.89 -20.30
N GLU A 146 -19.06 8.21 -20.20
CA GLU A 146 -18.20 9.02 -19.36
C GLU A 146 -18.29 8.51 -17.92
N PRO A 147 -17.17 8.43 -17.17
CA PRO A 147 -17.20 7.99 -15.79
C PRO A 147 -18.10 8.93 -15.00
N LYS A 148 -19.31 8.46 -14.70
CA LYS A 148 -20.20 9.13 -13.76
C LYS A 148 -19.51 9.10 -12.40
N VAL A 149 -18.98 10.25 -12.00
CA VAL A 149 -18.68 10.53 -10.60
C VAL A 149 -20.00 10.32 -9.86
N ALA A 150 -20.10 9.22 -9.12
CA ALA A 150 -21.19 9.03 -8.19
C ALA A 150 -21.03 10.14 -7.14
N VAL A 151 -21.91 11.14 -7.19
CA VAL A 151 -22.07 12.06 -6.08
C VAL A 151 -22.62 11.21 -4.94
N ALA A 152 -21.74 10.81 -4.03
CA ALA A 152 -22.13 10.17 -2.79
C ALA A 152 -22.95 11.19 -2.00
N ASP A 153 -24.22 10.84 -1.77
CA ASP A 153 -25.02 11.44 -0.72
C ASP A 153 -24.24 11.31 0.59
N ASN A 154 -23.93 12.44 1.21
CA ASN A 154 -23.37 12.52 2.55
C ASN A 154 -24.41 12.04 3.58
N ALA A 155 -24.57 10.74 3.68
CA ALA A 155 -25.14 10.08 4.84
C ALA A 155 -23.97 9.61 5.72
N SER A 156 -23.57 10.48 6.64
CA SER A 156 -22.66 10.15 7.74
C SER A 156 -23.25 8.99 8.57
N ALA A 157 -22.82 7.77 8.27
CA ALA A 157 -22.95 6.61 9.14
C ALA A 157 -21.56 6.25 9.67
N GLY A 158 -21.14 6.95 10.72
CA GLY A 158 -19.95 6.60 11.50
C GLY A 158 -20.18 5.28 12.25
N GLY A 159 -19.78 4.17 11.64
CA GLY A 159 -19.65 2.87 12.28
C GLY A 159 -18.21 2.64 12.71
N GLN A 160 -17.77 3.25 13.80
CA GLN A 160 -16.51 2.84 14.44
C GLN A 160 -16.71 1.54 15.21
N ALA A 161 -15.90 0.56 14.84
CA ALA A 161 -15.75 -0.71 15.54
C ALA A 161 -15.44 -0.47 17.02
N GLN A 162 -16.26 -1.09 17.86
CA GLN A 162 -16.23 -1.01 19.31
C GLN A 162 -15.07 -1.85 19.85
N GLY A 163 -13.86 -1.31 19.75
CA GLY A 163 -12.72 -1.70 20.57
C GLY A 163 -12.54 -0.62 21.64
N ASN A 164 -12.64 -1.00 22.91
CA ASN A 164 -12.62 -0.11 24.07
C ASN A 164 -11.28 0.64 24.22
N GLN A 165 -11.04 1.63 23.36
CA GLN A 165 -9.95 2.59 23.51
C GLN A 165 -10.50 3.76 24.30
N ILE A 166 -10.12 3.81 25.58
CA ILE A 166 -10.33 4.99 26.41
C ILE A 166 -9.56 6.13 25.72
N SER A 167 -10.26 7.12 25.16
CA SER A 167 -9.58 8.21 24.45
C SER A 167 -8.61 8.90 25.39
N THR A 168 -7.46 9.30 24.87
CA THR A 168 -6.46 10.07 25.64
C THR A 168 -7.10 11.34 26.24
N ASP A 169 -8.09 11.93 25.57
CA ASP A 169 -8.88 13.06 26.08
C ASP A 169 -9.71 12.70 27.31
N LEU A 170 -10.31 11.51 27.36
CA LEU A 170 -11.04 11.02 28.54
C LEU A 170 -10.09 10.73 29.71
N ILE A 171 -8.90 10.18 29.44
CA ILE A 171 -7.85 9.96 30.46
C ILE A 171 -7.39 11.31 31.02
N LEU A 172 -7.12 12.30 30.17
CA LEU A 172 -6.72 13.65 30.59
C LEU A 172 -7.84 14.36 31.36
N ALA A 173 -9.10 14.20 30.95
CA ALA A 173 -10.25 14.76 31.67
C ALA A 173 -10.39 14.18 33.08
N ILE A 174 -10.28 12.85 33.23
CA ILE A 174 -10.33 12.18 34.53
C ILE A 174 -9.15 12.61 35.41
N LEU A 175 -7.94 12.66 34.85
CA LEU A 175 -6.74 13.04 35.59
C LEU A 175 -6.82 14.49 36.06
N SER A 176 -7.32 15.40 35.24
CA SER A 176 -7.52 16.80 35.63
C SER A 176 -8.56 16.97 36.74
N PHE A 177 -9.66 16.22 36.70
CA PHE A 177 -10.69 16.22 37.74
C PHE A 177 -10.15 15.69 39.08
N VAL A 178 -9.41 14.58 39.07
CA VAL A 178 -8.79 14.01 40.28
C VAL A 178 -7.78 14.98 40.90
N LEU A 179 -6.99 15.67 40.06
CA LEU A 179 -5.99 16.64 40.52
C LEU A 179 -6.66 17.88 41.14
N LEU A 180 -7.76 18.36 40.53
CA LEU A 180 -8.57 19.46 41.06
C LEU A 180 -9.22 19.07 42.40
N LEU A 181 -9.78 17.86 42.50
CA LEU A 181 -10.34 17.32 43.75
C LEU A 181 -9.27 17.24 44.86
N LEU A 182 -8.05 16.78 44.54
CA LEU A 182 -6.92 16.77 45.47
C LEU A 182 -6.56 18.17 45.98
N VAL A 183 -6.51 19.16 45.09
CA VAL A 183 -6.24 20.57 45.45
C VAL A 183 -7.33 21.10 46.39
N VAL A 184 -8.61 20.81 46.11
CA VAL A 184 -9.73 21.23 46.96
C VAL A 184 -9.65 20.55 48.34
N ILE A 185 -9.35 19.26 48.41
CA ILE A 185 -9.18 18.54 49.68
C ILE A 185 -8.01 19.12 50.47
N LEU A 186 -6.84 19.31 49.85
CA LEU A 186 -5.68 19.90 50.51
C LEU A 186 -5.96 21.31 51.03
N TYR A 187 -6.72 22.11 50.27
CA TYR A 187 -7.17 23.43 50.69
C TYR A 187 -8.11 23.35 51.90
N LEU A 188 -9.11 22.46 51.88
CA LEU A 188 -10.04 22.26 53.00
C LEU A 188 -9.33 21.76 54.25
N VAL A 189 -8.40 20.82 54.10
CA VAL A 189 -7.58 20.28 55.19
C VAL A 189 -6.69 21.38 55.77
N ASN A 190 -5.98 22.15 54.94
CA ASN A 190 -5.14 23.27 55.40
C ASN A 190 -5.99 24.33 56.14
N LYS A 191 -7.16 24.68 55.60
CA LYS A 191 -8.10 25.61 56.24
C LYS A 191 -8.59 25.08 57.59
N THR A 192 -8.88 23.78 57.67
CA THR A 192 -9.35 23.13 58.90
C THR A 192 -8.25 23.06 59.95
N LEU A 193 -7.03 22.66 59.56
CA LEU A 193 -5.86 22.61 60.43
C LEU A 193 -5.51 24.00 61.00
N ASN A 194 -5.55 25.06 60.18
CA ASN A 194 -5.30 26.42 60.63
C ASN A 194 -6.37 26.88 61.64
N ARG A 195 -7.65 26.55 61.39
CA ARG A 195 -8.75 26.85 62.32
C ARG A 195 -8.60 26.13 63.66
N PHE A 196 -8.17 24.87 63.65
CA PHE A 196 -7.88 24.12 64.89
C PHE A 196 -6.64 24.66 65.63
N ALA A 197 -5.61 25.10 64.92
CA ALA A 197 -4.42 25.69 65.52
C ALA A 197 -4.71 27.02 66.23
N GLU A 198 -5.57 27.87 65.65
CA GLU A 198 -6.03 29.11 66.27
C GLU A 198 -6.84 28.85 67.56
N VAL A 199 -7.75 27.88 67.54
CA VAL A 199 -8.59 27.52 68.70
C VAL A 199 -7.77 26.92 69.85
N ASN A 200 -6.67 26.22 69.55
CA ASN A 200 -5.76 25.64 70.54
C ASN A 200 -4.65 26.58 71.02
N GLY A 201 -4.75 27.89 70.73
CA GLY A 201 -3.81 28.91 71.25
C GLY A 201 -2.41 28.88 70.63
N VAL A 202 -2.21 28.16 69.52
CA VAL A 202 -0.96 28.17 68.77
C VAL A 202 -0.99 29.37 67.81
N LYS A 203 -0.20 30.42 68.10
CA LYS A 203 -0.03 31.55 67.18
C LYS A 203 0.65 31.08 65.89
N ILE A 204 -0.13 30.81 64.84
CA ILE A 204 0.40 30.70 63.49
C ILE A 204 0.86 32.10 63.07
N LYS A 205 2.17 32.27 62.86
CA LYS A 205 2.76 33.54 62.35
C LYS A 205 1.97 34.00 61.12
N SER A 206 1.47 35.25 61.17
CA SER A 206 0.68 35.89 60.13
C SER A 206 1.40 35.89 58.78
N GLU A 207 0.60 35.81 57.72
CA GLU A 207 1.03 35.62 56.34
C GLU A 207 1.92 36.76 55.80
N ASP A 208 1.86 37.94 56.44
CA ASP A 208 2.59 39.16 56.07
C ASP A 208 4.08 39.17 56.47
N GLU A 209 4.51 38.31 57.39
CA GLU A 209 5.93 38.25 57.84
C GLU A 209 6.75 37.14 57.16
N ARG A 210 6.14 36.25 56.38
CA ARG A 210 6.88 35.22 55.64
C ARG A 210 7.31 35.81 54.30
N PRO A 211 8.60 36.02 54.03
CA PRO A 211 9.03 36.45 52.72
C PRO A 211 8.58 35.38 51.71
N LYS A 212 7.62 35.73 50.84
CA LYS A 212 7.19 34.89 49.71
C LYS A 212 8.36 34.78 48.75
N LYS A 213 9.28 33.85 49.05
CA LYS A 213 10.40 33.55 48.16
C LYS A 213 9.80 33.05 46.84
N PRO A 214 10.26 33.57 45.69
CA PRO A 214 9.78 33.07 44.41
C PRO A 214 10.12 31.58 44.29
N LEU A 215 9.23 30.79 43.68
CA LEU A 215 9.28 29.32 43.68
C LEU A 215 10.63 28.74 43.23
N TRP A 216 11.29 29.35 42.24
CA TRP A 216 12.62 28.92 41.78
C TRP A 216 13.70 29.06 42.85
N LYS A 217 13.61 30.07 43.72
CA LYS A 217 14.55 30.30 44.82
C LYS A 217 14.29 29.32 45.97
N ALA A 218 13.02 29.05 46.28
CA ALA A 218 12.64 28.01 47.23
C ALA A 218 13.07 26.60 46.77
N TYR A 219 13.01 26.35 45.45
CA TYR A 219 13.50 25.11 44.84
C TYR A 219 15.04 25.04 44.86
N ALA A 220 15.76 26.08 44.45
CA ALA A 220 17.22 26.10 44.42
C ALA A 220 17.87 26.02 45.82
N GLU A 221 17.20 26.54 46.85
CA GLU A 221 17.63 26.41 48.25
C GLU A 221 17.37 24.99 48.82
N ASN A 222 16.49 24.20 48.19
CA ASN A 222 16.21 22.83 48.60
C ASN A 222 17.12 21.84 47.84
N GLY A 223 18.28 21.55 48.44
CA GLY A 223 19.28 20.65 47.85
C GLY A 223 18.75 19.26 47.50
N PHE A 224 17.74 18.74 48.21
CA PHE A 224 17.11 17.46 47.89
C PHE A 224 16.29 17.54 46.59
N LEU A 225 15.48 18.58 46.40
CA LEU A 225 14.70 18.75 45.18
C LEU A 225 15.59 19.01 43.96
N VAL A 226 16.66 19.81 44.13
CA VAL A 226 17.66 20.04 43.06
C VAL A 226 18.37 18.74 42.69
N LEU A 227 18.76 17.92 43.68
CA LEU A 227 19.38 16.62 43.41
C LEU A 227 18.42 15.68 42.67
N VAL A 228 17.18 15.53 43.13
CA VAL A 228 16.17 14.64 42.52
C VAL A 228 15.92 15.03 41.07
N THR A 229 15.69 16.32 40.81
CA THR A 229 15.47 16.83 39.46
C THR A 229 16.70 16.73 38.56
N ALA A 230 17.92 16.93 39.09
CA ALA A 230 19.15 16.69 38.34
C ALA A 230 19.30 15.21 37.97
N VAL A 231 19.01 14.29 38.88
CA VAL A 231 19.01 12.84 38.61
C VAL A 231 17.97 12.48 37.55
N ILE A 232 16.74 13.01 37.65
CA ILE A 232 15.70 12.81 36.63
C ILE A 232 16.17 13.33 35.27
N PHE A 233 16.76 14.51 35.21
CA PHE A 233 17.24 15.09 33.96
C PHE A 233 18.38 14.27 33.34
N LEU A 234 19.31 13.75 34.17
CA LEU A 234 20.36 12.85 33.72
C LEU A 234 19.81 11.54 33.17
N LEU A 235 18.85 10.92 33.87
CA LEU A 235 18.20 9.69 33.42
C LEU A 235 17.39 9.91 32.14
N ALA A 236 16.66 11.03 32.05
CA ALA A 236 15.93 11.40 30.83
C ALA A 236 16.90 11.59 29.66
N THR A 237 17.98 12.33 29.86
CA THR A 237 19.00 12.56 28.81
C THR A 237 19.65 11.24 28.38
N ALA A 238 19.99 10.37 29.33
CA ALA A 238 20.53 9.05 29.03
C ALA A 238 19.52 8.19 28.26
N TRP A 239 18.24 8.20 28.66
CA TRP A 239 17.16 7.47 27.99
C TRP A 239 16.94 7.95 26.56
N PHE A 240 16.75 9.25 26.34
CA PHE A 240 16.55 9.81 25.01
C PHE A 240 17.80 9.70 24.14
N GLY A 241 18.99 9.92 24.71
CA GLY A 241 20.26 9.75 24.01
C GLY A 241 20.48 8.31 23.56
N TYR A 242 20.26 7.34 24.45
CA TYR A 242 20.31 5.92 24.10
C TYR A 242 19.25 5.55 23.07
N GLY A 243 18.01 6.00 23.24
CA GLY A 243 16.92 5.76 22.30
C GLY A 243 17.21 6.25 20.89
N TYR A 244 17.74 7.46 20.76
CA TYR A 244 18.16 8.03 19.47
C TYR A 244 19.30 7.22 18.83
N LEU A 245 20.33 6.85 19.62
CA LEU A 245 21.45 6.06 19.12
C LEU A 245 21.02 4.66 18.64
N MET A 246 20.04 4.04 19.30
CA MET A 246 19.50 2.73 18.91
C MET A 246 18.64 2.76 17.64
N GLN A 247 18.27 3.93 17.14
CA GLN A 247 17.53 4.10 15.88
C GLN A 247 18.44 4.33 14.67
N VAL A 248 19.74 4.55 14.88
CA VAL A 248 20.69 4.76 13.79
C VAL A 248 20.82 3.47 12.96
N GLY A 249 20.60 3.58 11.64
CA GLY A 249 20.69 2.45 10.71
C GLY A 249 19.46 1.53 10.73
N VAL A 250 18.32 2.01 11.23
CA VAL A 250 17.03 1.29 11.20
C VAL A 250 16.08 1.98 10.22
N ASP A 251 15.92 1.41 9.03
CA ASP A 251 15.11 1.98 7.93
C ASP A 251 13.64 1.50 7.94
N GLN A 252 13.07 1.27 9.13
CA GLN A 252 11.65 0.87 9.23
C GLN A 252 10.74 1.99 8.74
N GLY A 253 9.73 1.61 7.95
CA GLY A 253 8.79 2.55 7.34
C GLY A 253 9.38 3.30 6.13
N TYR A 254 10.58 2.96 5.66
CA TYR A 254 11.12 3.57 4.45
C TYR A 254 10.25 3.25 3.22
N GLU A 255 9.70 4.31 2.62
CA GLU A 255 8.72 4.26 1.52
C GLU A 255 9.08 5.29 0.44
N PRO A 256 9.98 4.95 -0.51
CA PRO A 256 10.35 5.86 -1.58
C PRO A 256 9.31 5.85 -2.70
N ILE A 257 9.18 6.99 -3.38
CA ILE A 257 8.39 7.12 -4.60
C ILE A 257 9.03 6.28 -5.70
N GLN A 258 8.25 5.39 -6.31
CA GLN A 258 8.67 4.54 -7.41
C GLN A 258 8.40 5.21 -8.77
N PRO A 259 9.12 4.84 -9.85
CA PRO A 259 8.89 5.41 -11.19
C PRO A 259 7.49 5.11 -11.75
N ILE A 260 6.96 3.95 -11.40
CA ILE A 260 5.59 3.50 -11.70
C ILE A 260 4.93 3.22 -10.36
N HIS A 261 3.74 3.76 -10.14
CA HIS A 261 2.95 3.51 -8.94
C HIS A 261 2.36 2.09 -9.00
N TYR A 262 3.15 1.11 -8.57
CA TYR A 262 2.77 -0.29 -8.57
C TYR A 262 2.08 -0.69 -7.26
N SER A 263 0.82 -1.13 -7.36
CA SER A 263 0.02 -1.57 -6.22
C SER A 263 0.15 -3.07 -5.95
N HIS A 264 0.79 -3.47 -4.84
CA HIS A 264 0.77 -4.86 -4.38
C HIS A 264 -0.62 -5.27 -3.89
N ARG A 265 -1.39 -4.33 -3.33
CA ARG A 265 -2.77 -4.53 -2.88
C ARG A 265 -3.67 -5.06 -4.00
N ILE A 266 -3.61 -4.48 -5.20
CA ILE A 266 -4.44 -4.95 -6.32
C ILE A 266 -3.98 -6.33 -6.79
N HIS A 267 -2.68 -6.54 -6.96
CA HIS A 267 -2.15 -7.78 -7.54
C HIS A 267 -2.21 -8.97 -6.57
N ALA A 268 -1.66 -8.83 -5.37
CA ALA A 268 -1.60 -9.91 -4.37
C ALA A 268 -2.83 -9.92 -3.44
N GLY A 269 -3.44 -8.77 -3.18
CA GLY A 269 -4.62 -8.63 -2.30
C GLY A 269 -5.93 -8.94 -3.02
N ASP A 270 -6.32 -8.12 -3.99
CA ASP A 270 -7.62 -8.23 -4.65
C ASP A 270 -7.64 -9.42 -5.62
N ASN A 271 -6.64 -9.52 -6.50
CA ASN A 271 -6.54 -10.57 -7.51
C ASN A 271 -5.92 -11.89 -6.99
N LYS A 272 -5.45 -11.91 -5.73
CA LYS A 272 -4.86 -13.10 -5.08
C LYS A 272 -3.72 -13.75 -5.87
N ILE A 273 -2.95 -12.97 -6.64
CA ILE A 273 -1.80 -13.49 -7.38
C ILE A 273 -0.74 -13.97 -6.39
N ASN A 274 -0.25 -15.20 -6.59
CA ASN A 274 0.75 -15.79 -5.72
C ASN A 274 2.06 -14.98 -5.76
N CYS A 275 2.65 -14.69 -4.59
CA CYS A 275 3.87 -13.88 -4.47
C CYS A 275 5.03 -14.44 -5.32
N LYS A 276 5.13 -15.76 -5.41
CA LYS A 276 6.21 -16.44 -6.14
C LYS A 276 5.96 -16.53 -7.65
N TYR A 277 4.86 -15.99 -8.17
CA TYR A 277 4.61 -15.86 -9.60
C TYR A 277 5.53 -14.76 -10.17
N CYS A 278 5.47 -13.56 -9.61
CA CYS A 278 6.35 -12.46 -9.99
C CYS A 278 7.76 -12.63 -9.40
N HIS A 279 7.86 -12.96 -8.12
CA HIS A 279 9.14 -13.17 -7.42
C HIS A 279 9.58 -14.63 -7.46
N SER A 280 9.69 -15.19 -8.66
CA SER A 280 9.98 -16.62 -8.88
C SER A 280 11.36 -17.05 -8.36
N SER A 281 12.35 -16.16 -8.44
CA SER A 281 13.72 -16.40 -8.00
C SER A 281 13.85 -16.65 -6.49
N ALA A 282 12.87 -16.24 -5.68
CA ALA A 282 12.84 -16.51 -4.24
C ALA A 282 12.92 -18.01 -3.90
N ARG A 283 12.51 -18.90 -4.81
CA ARG A 283 12.52 -20.35 -4.60
C ARG A 283 13.89 -21.00 -4.79
N VAL A 284 14.77 -20.39 -5.59
CA VAL A 284 15.98 -21.04 -6.11
C VAL A 284 17.25 -20.22 -5.90
N SER A 285 17.14 -18.89 -5.88
CA SER A 285 18.27 -17.97 -5.79
C SER A 285 18.44 -17.39 -4.39
N LYS A 286 19.65 -16.91 -4.11
CA LYS A 286 19.93 -16.12 -2.90
C LYS A 286 19.21 -14.77 -2.92
N HIS A 287 19.00 -14.19 -4.09
CA HIS A 287 18.33 -12.90 -4.27
C HIS A 287 16.97 -13.12 -4.94
N SER A 288 15.90 -12.69 -4.26
CA SER A 288 14.59 -12.55 -4.88
C SER A 288 14.57 -11.25 -5.69
N GLY A 289 14.81 -11.38 -7.00
CA GLY A 289 14.86 -10.24 -7.92
C GLY A 289 13.50 -9.58 -8.14
N ILE A 290 13.53 -8.34 -8.61
CA ILE A 290 12.37 -7.64 -9.17
C ILE A 290 12.02 -8.33 -10.50
N PRO A 291 10.73 -8.63 -10.78
CA PRO A 291 10.34 -9.27 -12.03
C PRO A 291 10.76 -8.44 -13.24
N SER A 292 11.20 -9.12 -14.30
CA SER A 292 11.38 -8.48 -15.61
C SER A 292 10.03 -8.01 -16.15
N LEU A 293 10.03 -6.95 -16.97
CA LEU A 293 8.80 -6.41 -17.57
C LEU A 293 8.03 -7.41 -18.46
N ASN A 294 8.68 -8.47 -18.93
CA ASN A 294 8.02 -9.57 -19.63
C ASN A 294 6.91 -10.22 -18.79
N VAL A 295 7.11 -10.35 -17.47
CA VAL A 295 6.11 -10.90 -16.56
C VAL A 295 4.89 -9.98 -16.49
N CYS A 296 5.10 -8.66 -16.47
CA CYS A 296 4.02 -7.68 -16.52
C CYS A 296 3.22 -7.83 -17.83
N MET A 297 3.91 -7.96 -18.96
CA MET A 297 3.27 -8.07 -20.28
C MET A 297 2.56 -9.40 -20.53
N ASN A 298 2.75 -10.44 -19.71
CA ASN A 298 1.98 -11.68 -19.85
C ASN A 298 0.48 -11.45 -19.63
N CYS A 299 0.11 -10.52 -18.76
CA CYS A 299 -1.28 -10.14 -18.51
C CYS A 299 -1.62 -8.79 -19.15
N HIS A 300 -0.71 -7.81 -19.06
CA HIS A 300 -0.99 -6.45 -19.53
C HIS A 300 -1.05 -6.29 -21.05
N LYS A 301 -0.79 -7.32 -21.86
CA LYS A 301 -1.17 -7.30 -23.29
C LYS A 301 -2.69 -7.19 -23.48
N GLN A 302 -3.44 -7.77 -22.55
CA GLN A 302 -4.90 -7.86 -22.59
C GLN A 302 -5.60 -6.96 -21.55
N ILE A 303 -4.85 -6.25 -20.74
CA ILE A 303 -5.38 -5.40 -19.67
C ILE A 303 -4.81 -4.00 -19.86
N ALA A 304 -5.52 -3.21 -20.67
CA ALA A 304 -5.14 -1.84 -21.04
C ALA A 304 -5.72 -0.77 -20.10
N GLU A 305 -6.86 -1.06 -19.48
CA GLU A 305 -7.54 -0.21 -18.50
C GLU A 305 -7.92 -1.06 -17.27
N VAL A 306 -7.87 -0.44 -16.08
CA VAL A 306 -8.39 -1.07 -14.85
C VAL A 306 -9.91 -0.93 -14.76
N ALA A 307 -10.55 -1.73 -13.89
CA ALA A 307 -11.98 -1.62 -13.65
C ALA A 307 -12.36 -0.20 -13.15
N PRO A 308 -13.53 0.36 -13.55
CA PRO A 308 -13.94 1.71 -13.17
C PRO A 308 -13.96 1.95 -11.66
N GLU A 309 -14.40 0.95 -10.88
CA GLU A 309 -14.41 1.02 -9.42
C GLU A 309 -12.99 1.10 -8.83
N THR A 310 -12.06 0.30 -9.37
CA THR A 310 -10.65 0.34 -8.97
C THR A 310 -10.00 1.66 -9.36
N GLN A 311 -10.32 2.19 -10.55
CA GLN A 311 -9.84 3.49 -10.99
C GLN A 311 -10.35 4.63 -10.10
N ALA A 312 -11.63 4.61 -9.73
CA ALA A 312 -12.22 5.61 -8.83
C ALA A 312 -11.53 5.58 -7.48
N LYS A 313 -11.36 4.39 -6.88
CA LYS A 313 -10.62 4.21 -5.63
C LYS A 313 -9.18 4.74 -5.73
N GLY A 314 -8.49 4.48 -6.84
CA GLY A 314 -7.15 5.03 -7.09
C GLY A 314 -7.10 6.55 -7.06
N LYS A 315 -8.05 7.21 -7.71
CA LYS A 315 -8.13 8.68 -7.77
C LYS A 315 -8.55 9.29 -6.43
N GLU A 316 -9.50 8.70 -5.73
CA GLU A 316 -10.07 9.23 -4.49
C GLU A 316 -9.17 9.00 -3.27
N GLU A 317 -8.65 7.77 -3.09
CA GLU A 317 -7.91 7.38 -1.89
C GLU A 317 -6.41 7.66 -2.02
N PHE A 318 -5.86 7.48 -3.22
CA PHE A 318 -4.41 7.51 -3.46
C PHE A 318 -3.97 8.62 -4.40
N ASN A 319 -4.89 9.40 -4.97
CA ASN A 319 -4.61 10.43 -5.97
C ASN A 319 -3.77 9.91 -7.17
N VAL A 320 -4.05 8.68 -7.61
CA VAL A 320 -3.33 7.99 -8.68
C VAL A 320 -4.26 7.63 -9.82
N ASP A 321 -3.84 7.92 -11.05
CA ASP A 321 -4.50 7.42 -12.25
C ASP A 321 -3.85 6.11 -12.72
N TYR A 322 -4.43 4.95 -12.36
CA TYR A 322 -3.84 3.65 -12.70
C TYR A 322 -3.73 3.40 -14.21
N ASN A 323 -4.66 3.91 -15.02
CA ASN A 323 -4.58 3.79 -16.48
C ASN A 323 -3.36 4.55 -17.04
N ALA A 324 -3.02 5.70 -16.44
CA ALA A 324 -1.80 6.43 -16.78
C ALA A 324 -0.54 5.67 -16.35
N GLU A 325 -0.56 4.98 -15.21
CA GLU A 325 0.56 4.16 -14.75
C GLU A 325 0.79 2.92 -15.63
N ILE A 326 -0.28 2.29 -16.14
CA ILE A 326 -0.18 1.20 -17.14
C ILE A 326 0.41 1.73 -18.45
N ALA A 327 0.10 2.98 -18.84
CA ALA A 327 0.70 3.58 -20.03
C ALA A 327 2.22 3.73 -19.90
N LYS A 328 2.74 4.07 -18.71
CA LYS A 328 4.21 4.10 -18.44
C LYS A 328 4.85 2.72 -18.60
N LEU A 329 4.16 1.65 -18.21
CA LEU A 329 4.62 0.28 -18.45
C LEU A 329 4.76 0.01 -19.95
N TYR A 330 3.76 0.38 -20.75
CA TYR A 330 3.81 0.20 -22.21
C TYR A 330 4.92 1.02 -22.86
N GLU A 331 5.14 2.26 -22.43
CA GLU A 331 6.29 3.05 -22.87
C GLU A 331 7.62 2.35 -22.53
N ALA A 332 7.74 1.80 -21.33
CA ALA A 332 8.96 1.12 -20.90
C ALA A 332 9.27 -0.14 -21.73
N VAL A 333 8.26 -0.91 -22.14
CA VAL A 333 8.45 -2.12 -22.95
C VAL A 333 8.37 -1.89 -24.46
N GLY A 334 7.94 -0.70 -24.90
CA GLY A 334 7.67 -0.40 -26.31
C GLY A 334 6.43 -1.12 -26.84
N TRP A 335 5.33 -1.19 -26.07
CA TRP A 335 4.09 -1.82 -26.51
C TRP A 335 3.15 -0.80 -27.15
N ASP A 336 2.74 -1.06 -28.40
CA ASP A 336 1.74 -0.25 -29.10
C ASP A 336 0.36 -0.89 -28.97
N LYS A 337 -0.58 -0.16 -28.34
CA LYS A 337 -1.95 -0.62 -28.11
C LYS A 337 -2.74 -0.81 -29.42
N THR A 338 -2.42 -0.03 -30.46
CA THR A 338 -3.19 0.01 -31.72
C THR A 338 -2.83 -1.15 -32.63
N THR A 339 -1.53 -1.44 -32.75
CA THR A 339 -1.01 -2.54 -33.57
C THR A 339 -0.91 -3.85 -32.79
N GLN A 340 -1.07 -3.81 -31.45
CA GLN A 340 -0.92 -4.97 -30.56
C GLN A 340 0.43 -5.67 -30.75
N SER A 341 1.48 -4.87 -30.96
CA SER A 341 2.83 -5.34 -31.23
C SER A 341 3.89 -4.55 -30.45
N PHE A 342 5.07 -5.15 -30.30
CA PHE A 342 6.23 -4.46 -29.72
C PHE A 342 6.96 -3.67 -30.81
N THR A 343 7.31 -2.43 -30.49
CA THR A 343 8.08 -1.52 -31.38
C THR A 343 9.55 -1.93 -31.51
N GLY A 344 10.05 -2.73 -30.56
CA GLY A 344 11.47 -3.12 -30.47
C GLY A 344 12.34 -2.15 -29.67
N GLU A 345 11.79 -0.99 -29.28
CA GLU A 345 12.46 -0.03 -28.42
C GLU A 345 12.00 -0.20 -26.97
N SER A 346 12.90 -0.60 -26.07
CA SER A 346 12.58 -0.77 -24.65
C SER A 346 13.52 0.03 -23.76
N LYS A 347 12.99 0.57 -22.66
CA LYS A 347 13.74 1.28 -21.62
C LYS A 347 13.56 0.57 -20.27
N PRO A 348 14.63 0.20 -19.56
CA PRO A 348 14.51 -0.45 -18.27
C PRO A 348 13.91 0.51 -17.23
N VAL A 349 12.95 0.03 -16.45
CA VAL A 349 12.38 0.77 -15.31
C VAL A 349 13.39 0.79 -14.17
N LYS A 350 13.75 1.99 -13.72
CA LYS A 350 14.73 2.22 -12.64
C LYS A 350 14.07 2.14 -11.26
N TRP A 351 13.70 0.93 -10.86
CA TRP A 351 13.10 0.69 -9.54
C TRP A 351 14.01 1.13 -8.39
N VAL A 352 13.41 1.70 -7.34
CA VAL A 352 14.11 2.04 -6.11
C VAL A 352 14.00 0.87 -5.14
N ARG A 353 15.14 0.26 -4.82
CA ARG A 353 15.20 -0.87 -3.89
C ARG A 353 15.03 -0.39 -2.44
N ILE A 354 14.03 -0.91 -1.76
CA ILE A 354 13.72 -0.54 -0.37
C ILE A 354 14.46 -1.39 0.67
N HIS A 355 14.56 -2.71 0.45
CA HIS A 355 15.19 -3.62 1.40
C HIS A 355 16.66 -3.82 1.05
N ASN A 356 17.54 -3.18 1.81
CA ASN A 356 18.98 -3.30 1.67
C ASN A 356 19.60 -3.89 2.93
N LEU A 357 20.58 -4.76 2.72
CA LEU A 357 21.50 -5.24 3.74
C LEU A 357 22.91 -4.87 3.29
N PRO A 358 23.84 -4.61 4.22
CA PRO A 358 25.25 -4.44 3.88
C PRO A 358 25.79 -5.63 3.07
N ASP A 359 26.73 -5.36 2.18
CA ASP A 359 27.33 -6.36 1.28
C ASP A 359 28.10 -7.47 2.01
N LEU A 360 28.64 -7.18 3.20
CA LEU A 360 29.23 -8.16 4.11
C LEU A 360 28.22 -9.18 4.64
N VAL A 361 26.91 -9.00 4.42
CA VAL A 361 25.87 -9.93 4.88
C VAL A 361 25.47 -10.87 3.74
N TYR A 362 25.72 -12.17 3.94
CA TYR A 362 25.19 -13.20 3.06
C TYR A 362 23.80 -13.64 3.50
N PHE A 363 22.79 -13.17 2.75
CA PHE A 363 21.40 -13.62 2.89
C PHE A 363 20.95 -14.42 1.67
N ASN A 364 20.27 -15.55 1.89
CA ASN A 364 19.80 -16.42 0.83
C ASN A 364 18.29 -16.71 0.93
N HIS A 365 17.50 -16.17 -0.01
CA HIS A 365 16.05 -16.36 -0.03
C HIS A 365 15.62 -17.83 -0.16
N SER A 366 16.27 -18.64 -1.02
CA SER A 366 15.83 -20.02 -1.25
C SER A 366 15.94 -20.90 -0.02
N GLN A 367 16.93 -20.66 0.83
CA GLN A 367 17.05 -21.36 2.11
C GLN A 367 15.88 -21.04 3.05
N HIS A 368 15.46 -19.77 3.15
CA HIS A 368 14.37 -19.38 4.03
C HIS A 368 12.99 -19.77 3.46
N VAL A 369 12.80 -19.62 2.14
CA VAL A 369 11.51 -19.81 1.48
C VAL A 369 11.22 -21.28 1.14
N THR A 370 12.21 -22.02 0.65
CA THR A 370 12.03 -23.40 0.17
C THR A 370 12.35 -24.41 1.27
N VAL A 371 13.46 -24.24 1.99
CA VAL A 371 13.87 -25.16 3.05
C VAL A 371 13.18 -24.82 4.37
N GLY A 372 13.27 -23.55 4.80
CA GLY A 372 12.66 -23.07 6.04
C GLY A 372 11.14 -22.90 5.97
N GLN A 373 10.57 -22.85 4.75
CA GLN A 373 9.13 -22.63 4.50
C GLN A 373 8.58 -21.39 5.24
N ILE A 374 9.40 -20.37 5.41
CA ILE A 374 9.04 -19.12 6.08
C ILE A 374 8.07 -18.34 5.18
N ALA A 375 6.97 -17.88 5.78
CA ALA A 375 5.97 -17.09 5.07
C ALA A 375 6.53 -15.69 4.76
N CYS A 376 6.28 -15.19 3.54
CA CYS A 376 6.80 -13.90 3.08
C CYS A 376 6.42 -12.75 4.03
N GLN A 377 5.20 -12.82 4.58
CA GLN A 377 4.63 -11.82 5.47
C GLN A 377 5.35 -11.71 6.81
N GLN A 378 6.03 -12.76 7.27
CA GLN A 378 6.79 -12.72 8.51
C GLN A 378 7.99 -11.78 8.42
N CYS A 379 8.55 -11.60 7.22
CA CYS A 379 9.69 -10.70 6.99
C CYS A 379 9.27 -9.38 6.34
N HIS A 380 8.35 -9.40 5.37
CA HIS A 380 7.97 -8.21 4.60
C HIS A 380 6.67 -7.55 5.05
N GLY A 381 5.98 -8.10 6.07
CA GLY A 381 4.68 -7.59 6.53
C GLY A 381 3.52 -8.00 5.61
N PRO A 382 2.31 -7.47 5.83
CA PRO A 382 1.13 -7.80 5.04
C PRO A 382 1.16 -7.11 3.66
N VAL A 383 2.08 -7.55 2.78
CA VAL A 383 2.30 -6.96 1.45
C VAL A 383 1.02 -6.91 0.59
N GLN A 384 0.11 -7.86 0.78
CA GLN A 384 -1.17 -7.90 0.07
C GLN A 384 -2.13 -6.75 0.44
N GLU A 385 -1.83 -5.97 1.48
CA GLU A 385 -2.60 -4.79 1.89
C GLU A 385 -1.88 -3.48 1.53
N MET A 386 -0.64 -3.56 1.03
CA MET A 386 0.20 -2.40 0.76
C MET A 386 -0.09 -1.81 -0.63
N GLU A 387 -0.55 -0.57 -0.66
CA GLU A 387 -0.69 0.20 -1.90
C GLU A 387 0.69 0.56 -2.46
N VAL A 388 1.57 1.12 -1.64
CA VAL A 388 2.98 1.33 -1.96
C VAL A 388 3.80 0.45 -1.02
N MET A 389 4.89 -0.11 -1.54
CA MET A 389 5.74 -0.99 -0.76
C MET A 389 6.64 -0.17 0.19
N TYR A 390 6.61 -0.51 1.48
CA TYR A 390 7.51 0.04 2.50
C TYR A 390 8.23 -1.07 3.28
N GLN A 391 9.32 -0.72 3.97
CA GLN A 391 10.05 -1.66 4.81
C GLN A 391 9.35 -1.87 6.18
N ASN A 392 8.69 -3.01 6.37
CA ASN A 392 7.99 -3.33 7.62
C ASN A 392 8.95 -3.79 8.75
N ALA A 393 9.81 -4.76 8.46
CA ALA A 393 10.75 -5.30 9.45
C ALA A 393 12.04 -4.44 9.53
N PRO A 394 12.72 -4.39 10.70
CA PRO A 394 13.92 -3.58 10.86
C PRO A 394 15.14 -4.17 10.16
N LEU A 395 15.14 -5.48 9.90
CA LEU A 395 16.25 -6.21 9.27
C LEU A 395 17.62 -6.02 9.97
N THR A 396 17.60 -5.67 11.27
CA THR A 396 18.80 -5.56 12.09
C THR A 396 19.30 -6.94 12.51
N MET A 397 20.60 -7.04 12.81
CA MET A 397 21.23 -8.30 13.25
C MET A 397 20.50 -8.95 14.43
N GLY A 398 20.10 -8.15 15.43
CA GLY A 398 19.37 -8.64 16.60
C GLY A 398 18.02 -9.28 16.25
N TRP A 399 17.32 -8.72 15.24
CA TRP A 399 16.08 -9.29 14.73
C TRP A 399 16.31 -10.66 14.07
N CYS A 400 17.34 -10.78 13.22
CA CYS A 400 17.73 -12.04 12.59
C CYS A 400 18.08 -13.12 13.63
N ILE A 401 18.93 -12.78 14.61
CA ILE A 401 19.37 -13.71 15.66
C ILE A 401 18.19 -14.18 16.51
N ASN A 402 17.30 -13.26 16.90
CA ASN A 402 16.13 -13.63 17.70
C ASN A 402 15.19 -14.57 16.93
N CYS A 403 14.98 -14.33 15.63
CA CYS A 403 14.23 -15.25 14.78
C CYS A 403 14.89 -16.63 14.71
N HIS A 404 16.21 -16.70 14.56
CA HIS A 404 16.94 -17.97 14.52
C HIS A 404 16.91 -18.73 15.86
N ARG A 405 16.84 -18.02 16.98
CA ARG A 405 16.71 -18.61 18.33
C ARG A 405 15.35 -19.23 18.61
N THR A 406 14.30 -18.78 17.93
CA THR A 406 12.91 -19.20 18.21
C THR A 406 12.30 -20.06 17.11
N THR A 407 12.90 -20.07 15.91
CA THR A 407 12.38 -20.80 14.76
C THR A 407 12.95 -22.20 14.70
N ASN A 408 12.07 -23.20 14.71
CA ASN A 408 12.45 -24.61 14.57
C ASN A 408 12.76 -24.98 13.12
N VAL A 409 13.78 -25.81 12.93
CA VAL A 409 14.16 -26.33 11.62
C VAL A 409 13.11 -27.35 11.16
N LYS A 410 12.73 -27.26 9.88
CA LYS A 410 11.83 -28.24 9.25
C LYS A 410 12.61 -29.50 8.90
N VAL A 411 12.55 -30.48 9.79
CA VAL A 411 13.22 -31.79 9.65
C VAL A 411 12.34 -32.86 9.02
N LYS A 412 11.01 -32.68 9.07
CA LYS A 412 10.04 -33.60 8.46
C LYS A 412 10.20 -33.54 6.93
N ASP A 413 10.29 -34.71 6.30
CA ASP A 413 10.39 -34.90 4.85
C ASP A 413 11.70 -34.41 4.18
N ASN A 414 12.76 -34.16 4.97
CA ASN A 414 14.08 -33.82 4.43
C ASN A 414 15.11 -34.92 4.75
N GLY A 415 15.49 -35.70 3.72
CA GLY A 415 16.44 -36.80 3.84
C GLY A 415 17.83 -36.39 4.34
N TYR A 416 18.21 -35.11 4.22
CA TYR A 416 19.44 -34.59 4.80
C TYR A 416 19.41 -34.56 6.33
N TYR A 417 18.24 -34.23 6.92
CA TYR A 417 18.12 -34.05 8.36
C TYR A 417 17.76 -35.34 9.10
N THR A 418 17.32 -36.41 8.43
CA THR A 418 16.87 -37.64 9.09
C THR A 418 17.91 -38.20 10.08
N LYS A 419 19.16 -38.40 9.62
CA LYS A 419 20.23 -38.95 10.47
C LYS A 419 20.65 -37.99 11.57
N ILE A 420 20.81 -36.71 11.25
CA ILE A 420 21.23 -35.67 12.22
C ILE A 420 20.17 -35.53 13.31
N HIS A 421 18.90 -35.52 12.92
CA HIS A 421 17.78 -35.45 13.85
C HIS A 421 17.74 -36.67 14.78
N GLU A 422 17.85 -37.89 14.26
CA GLU A 422 17.87 -39.10 15.10
C GLU A 422 19.02 -39.10 16.13
N GLU A 423 20.22 -38.69 15.72
CA GLU A 423 21.39 -38.63 16.60
C GLU A 423 21.27 -37.53 17.66
N LEU A 424 20.85 -36.32 17.27
CA LEU A 424 20.68 -35.20 18.20
C LEU A 424 19.51 -35.42 19.15
N SER A 425 18.38 -35.94 18.66
CA SER A 425 17.21 -36.24 19.49
C SER A 425 17.56 -37.27 20.57
N LYS A 426 18.33 -38.31 20.23
CA LYS A 426 18.82 -39.29 21.22
C LYS A 426 19.78 -38.69 22.24
N LYS A 427 20.68 -37.79 21.80
CA LYS A 427 21.70 -37.21 22.67
C LYS A 427 21.15 -36.17 23.65
N TYR A 428 20.25 -35.32 23.18
CA TYR A 428 19.72 -34.18 23.94
C TYR A 428 18.34 -34.44 24.54
N ASN A 429 17.67 -35.54 24.16
CA ASN A 429 16.32 -35.91 24.58
C ASN A 429 15.28 -34.82 24.24
N VAL A 430 15.40 -34.23 23.05
CA VAL A 430 14.51 -33.18 22.53
C VAL A 430 14.16 -33.51 21.07
N GLU A 431 12.89 -33.33 20.67
CA GLU A 431 12.42 -33.62 19.32
C GLU A 431 12.49 -32.42 18.36
N GLU A 432 12.67 -31.19 18.84
CA GLU A 432 12.73 -30.00 17.98
C GLU A 432 14.01 -29.22 18.24
N PHE A 433 14.66 -28.77 17.16
CA PHE A 433 15.88 -27.97 17.21
C PHE A 433 15.65 -26.65 16.50
N THR A 434 16.12 -25.57 17.12
CA THR A 434 16.07 -24.25 16.53
C THR A 434 17.18 -24.08 15.49
N VAL A 435 17.05 -23.05 14.64
CA VAL A 435 18.14 -22.69 13.71
C VAL A 435 19.42 -22.34 14.48
N ALA A 436 19.30 -21.75 15.67
CA ALA A 436 20.43 -21.46 16.54
C ALA A 436 21.13 -22.73 17.05
N ASP A 437 20.39 -23.78 17.42
CA ASP A 437 20.96 -25.06 17.87
C ASP A 437 21.77 -25.76 16.77
N MET A 438 21.38 -25.54 15.51
CA MET A 438 22.08 -26.03 14.32
C MET A 438 23.25 -25.12 13.89
N GLY A 439 23.63 -24.16 14.74
CA GLY A 439 24.74 -23.24 14.52
C GLY A 439 24.42 -22.11 13.54
N GLY A 440 23.16 -21.81 13.26
CA GLY A 440 22.74 -20.72 12.36
C GLY A 440 22.96 -19.31 12.91
N ILE A 441 23.76 -19.17 13.97
CA ILE A 441 24.16 -17.89 14.61
C ILE A 441 25.69 -17.72 14.66
N GLU A 442 26.43 -18.59 13.96
CA GLU A 442 27.88 -18.48 13.81
C GLU A 442 28.25 -17.35 12.83
N CYS A 443 29.26 -16.54 13.17
CA CYS A 443 29.67 -15.37 12.37
C CYS A 443 29.95 -15.71 10.90
N GLY A 444 30.72 -16.78 10.66
CA GLY A 444 31.15 -17.17 9.31
C GLY A 444 30.03 -17.69 8.39
N LYS A 445 28.83 -17.97 8.93
CA LYS A 445 27.68 -18.38 8.10
C LYS A 445 26.90 -17.20 7.54
N CYS A 446 27.09 -16.00 8.11
CA CYS A 446 26.36 -14.79 7.75
C CYS A 446 27.28 -13.67 7.22
N HIS A 447 28.55 -13.62 7.62
CA HIS A 447 29.43 -12.46 7.43
C HIS A 447 30.82 -12.81 6.86
N TYR A 448 30.88 -13.42 5.68
CA TYR A 448 32.14 -13.92 5.10
C TYR A 448 32.64 -13.11 3.90
#